data_AF-A0A9Q3K8W0-F1
#
_entry.id   AF-A0A9Q3K8W0-F1
#
_cell.length_a   1.000
_cell.length_b   1.000
_cell.length_c   1.000
_cell.angle_alpha   90.00
_cell.angle_beta   90.00
_cell.angle_gamma   90.00
#
_symmetry.space_group_name_H-M   'P 1'
#
loop_
_entity.id
_entity.type
_entity.pdbx_description
1 polymer ?
#
loop_
_entity_poly.entity_id
_entity_poly.type
_entity_poly.pdbx_seq_one_letter_code
_entity_poly.pdbx_strand_id
1 'polypeptide(L)'
;MGKKHLKEVPKLKEWPHLSGEGEYNHMEFIRDIELIKEYFQLTERFNTLFAKSAHRWYIKLRQAHGHQSWTWWKTPIINEWANDSWRFKVEMAFESCQFNADKEKSLPLFCQQKHRCQNL
;
A
#
# COMPACT_ATOMS: atom_id res chain seq x y z
N MET A 1 -38.46 -2.52 -10.61
CA MET A 1 -37.51 -3.18 -9.70
C MET A 1 -36.09 -2.94 -10.21
N GLY A 2 -35.34 -2.03 -9.57
CA GLY A 2 -33.98 -1.68 -9.99
C GLY A 2 -33.00 -2.82 -9.71
N LYS A 3 -32.30 -3.28 -10.74
CA LYS A 3 -31.19 -4.22 -10.63
C LYS A 3 -30.06 -3.56 -9.86
N LYS A 4 -29.95 -3.91 -8.57
CA LYS A 4 -28.81 -3.54 -7.71
C LYS A 4 -27.57 -4.12 -8.38
N HIS A 5 -26.73 -3.27 -8.96
CA HIS A 5 -25.41 -3.71 -9.43
C HIS A 5 -24.61 -4.02 -8.18
N LEU A 6 -24.63 -5.29 -7.76
CA LEU A 6 -23.63 -5.82 -6.86
C LEU A 6 -22.31 -5.65 -7.61
N LYS A 7 -21.55 -4.60 -7.28
CA LYS A 7 -20.17 -4.44 -7.75
C LYS A 7 -19.49 -5.77 -7.45
N GLU A 8 -19.11 -6.51 -8.50
CA GLU A 8 -18.46 -7.81 -8.34
C GLU A 8 -17.28 -7.64 -7.39
N VAL A 9 -17.28 -8.41 -6.31
CA VAL A 9 -16.17 -8.41 -5.37
C VAL A 9 -14.93 -8.85 -6.14
N PRO A 10 -13.83 -8.07 -6.16
CA PRO A 10 -12.60 -8.45 -6.84
C PRO A 10 -12.20 -9.86 -6.44
N LYS A 11 -11.72 -10.63 -7.42
CA LYS A 11 -11.33 -12.02 -7.16
C LYS A 11 -10.23 -12.00 -6.11
N LEU A 12 -10.20 -12.98 -5.21
CA LEU A 12 -9.27 -12.99 -4.06
C LEU A 12 -7.79 -12.79 -4.47
N LYS A 13 -7.41 -13.25 -5.67
CA LYS A 13 -6.07 -13.08 -6.24
C LYS A 13 -5.67 -11.62 -6.52
N GLU A 14 -6.64 -10.71 -6.62
CA GLU A 14 -6.44 -9.29 -6.92
C GLU A 14 -6.33 -8.44 -5.65
N TRP A 15 -6.58 -9.04 -4.48
CA TRP A 15 -6.45 -8.34 -3.21
C TRP A 15 -4.98 -8.16 -2.84
N PRO A 16 -4.62 -7.09 -2.11
CA PRO A 16 -3.26 -6.90 -1.65
C PRO A 16 -2.90 -7.99 -0.64
N HIS A 17 -1.65 -8.46 -0.67
CA HIS A 17 -1.15 -9.47 0.25
C HIS A 17 0.11 -8.96 0.96
N LEU A 18 0.22 -9.27 2.25
CA LEU A 18 1.41 -8.99 3.06
C LEU A 18 2.11 -10.30 3.40
N SER A 19 3.31 -10.52 2.87
CA SER A 19 4.11 -11.73 3.13
C SER A 19 4.93 -11.64 4.41
N GLY A 20 5.36 -10.44 4.80
CA GLY A 20 6.32 -10.22 5.87
C GLY A 20 7.72 -10.80 5.60
N GLU A 21 8.02 -11.14 4.34
CA GLU A 21 9.31 -11.70 3.90
C GLU A 21 9.72 -11.07 2.57
N GLY A 22 11.04 -10.86 2.37
CA GLY A 22 11.59 -10.28 1.15
C GLY A 22 11.34 -8.77 1.03
N GLU A 23 11.10 -8.29 -0.18
CA GLU A 23 10.59 -6.94 -0.41
C GLU A 23 9.09 -6.91 -0.09
N TYR A 24 8.72 -6.11 0.91
CA TYR A 24 7.33 -5.87 1.28
C TYR A 24 7.10 -4.38 1.54
N ASN A 25 5.90 -3.93 1.25
CA ASN A 25 5.47 -2.56 1.54
C ASN A 25 4.16 -2.60 2.34
N HIS A 26 4.31 -2.61 3.67
CA HIS A 26 3.16 -2.65 4.58
C HIS A 26 2.33 -1.35 4.51
N MET A 27 2.94 -0.22 4.10
CA MET A 27 2.24 1.05 3.93
C MET A 27 1.34 1.03 2.69
N GLU A 28 1.82 0.48 1.58
CA GLU A 28 1.02 0.24 0.39
C GLU A 28 -0.12 -0.75 0.68
N PHE A 29 0.18 -1.84 1.38
CA PHE A 29 -0.85 -2.78 1.85
C PHE A 29 -1.95 -2.07 2.65
N ILE A 30 -1.59 -1.24 3.64
CA ILE A 30 -2.57 -0.47 4.44
C ILE A 30 -3.40 0.47 3.55
N ARG A 31 -2.76 1.19 2.62
CA ARG A 31 -3.44 2.11 1.70
C ARG A 31 -4.44 1.37 0.83
N ASP A 32 -4.05 0.24 0.27
CA ASP A 32 -4.90 -0.53 -0.63
C ASP A 32 -6.11 -1.12 0.12
N ILE A 33 -5.91 -1.55 1.36
CA ILE A 33 -7.02 -1.97 2.23
C ILE A 33 -7.95 -0.80 2.59
N GLU A 34 -7.40 0.39 2.85
CA GLU A 34 -8.20 1.60 3.07
C GLU A 34 -9.07 1.96 1.85
N LEU A 35 -8.60 1.71 0.63
CA LEU A 35 -9.40 1.91 -0.59
C LEU A 35 -10.48 0.83 -0.77
N ILE A 36 -10.13 -0.43 -0.52
CA ILE A 36 -11.04 -1.57 -0.74
C ILE A 36 -12.16 -1.59 0.31
N LYS A 37 -11.88 -1.18 1.57
CA LYS A 37 -12.89 -1.18 2.64
C LYS A 37 -14.08 -0.24 2.38
N GLU A 38 -13.91 0.77 1.52
CA GLU A 38 -15.01 1.65 1.11
C GLU A 38 -16.09 0.90 0.34
N TYR A 39 -15.70 -0.19 -0.32
CA TYR A 39 -16.57 -0.95 -1.22
C TYR A 39 -16.87 -2.36 -0.70
N PHE A 40 -16.08 -2.90 0.23
CA PHE A 40 -16.16 -4.30 0.66
C PHE A 40 -15.98 -4.49 2.16
N GLN A 41 -16.67 -5.48 2.73
CA GLN A 41 -16.49 -5.88 4.13
C GLN A 41 -15.24 -6.75 4.28
N LEU A 42 -14.25 -6.27 5.05
CA LEU A 42 -12.96 -6.94 5.26
C LEU A 42 -13.01 -8.16 6.19
N THR A 43 -14.04 -8.27 7.03
CA THR A 43 -14.07 -9.13 8.22
C THR A 43 -13.87 -10.62 7.93
N GLU A 44 -14.43 -11.14 6.84
CA GLU A 44 -14.35 -12.57 6.52
C GLU A 44 -13.07 -12.97 5.76
N ARG A 45 -12.41 -12.00 5.12
CA ARG A 45 -11.27 -12.26 4.21
C ARG A 45 -9.94 -11.81 4.79
N PHE A 46 -9.94 -11.15 5.93
CA PHE A 46 -8.75 -10.49 6.47
C PHE A 46 -7.56 -11.43 6.68
N ASN A 47 -7.80 -12.67 7.11
CA ASN A 47 -6.74 -13.67 7.29
C ASN A 47 -6.02 -14.05 5.98
N THR A 48 -6.75 -14.09 4.85
CA THR A 48 -6.22 -14.48 3.54
C THR A 48 -5.27 -13.45 2.93
N LEU A 49 -5.31 -12.22 3.45
CA LEU A 49 -4.44 -11.11 3.04
C LEU A 49 -3.03 -11.23 3.61
N PHE A 50 -2.80 -12.12 4.57
CA PHE A 50 -1.49 -12.37 5.14
C PHE A 50 -0.94 -13.70 4.62
N ALA A 51 0.33 -13.68 4.22
CA ALA A 51 1.05 -14.87 3.77
C ALA A 51 2.30 -15.08 4.64
N LYS A 52 2.85 -16.30 4.61
CA LYS A 52 4.14 -16.66 5.21
C LYS A 52 4.33 -16.17 6.67
N SER A 53 5.41 -15.44 6.98
CA SER A 53 5.70 -14.93 8.32
C SER A 53 4.59 -14.02 8.84
N ALA A 54 4.00 -13.20 7.97
CA ALA A 54 2.91 -12.31 8.35
C ALA A 54 1.62 -13.06 8.69
N HIS A 55 1.36 -14.20 8.04
CA HIS A 55 0.23 -15.05 8.41
C HIS A 55 0.41 -15.64 9.82
N ARG A 56 1.62 -16.10 10.17
CA ARG A 56 1.90 -16.63 11.52
C ARG A 56 1.73 -15.56 12.58
N TRP A 57 2.26 -14.36 12.31
CA TRP A 57 2.07 -13.19 13.17
C TRP A 57 0.59 -12.85 13.35
N TYR A 58 -0.18 -12.82 12.25
CA TYR A 58 -1.61 -12.49 12.28
C TYR A 58 -2.37 -13.46 13.19
N ILE A 59 -2.15 -14.77 13.03
CA ILE A 59 -2.81 -15.79 13.86
C ILE A 59 -2.48 -15.61 15.34
N LYS A 60 -1.21 -15.37 15.69
CA LYS A 60 -0.78 -15.13 17.07
C LYS A 60 -1.48 -13.91 17.67
N LEU A 61 -1.48 -12.80 16.96
CA LEU A 61 -2.09 -11.55 17.44
C LEU A 61 -3.62 -11.68 17.55
N ARG A 62 -4.22 -12.39 16.60
CA ARG A 62 -5.65 -12.67 16.56
C ARG A 62 -6.12 -13.55 17.72
N GLN A 63 -5.31 -14.54 18.11
CA GLN A 63 -5.58 -15.38 19.28
C GLN A 63 -5.48 -14.58 20.57
N ALA A 64 -4.54 -13.64 20.67
CA ALA A 64 -4.34 -12.82 21.87
C ALA A 64 -5.42 -11.74 22.06
N HIS A 65 -5.89 -11.11 20.97
CA HIS A 65 -6.76 -9.92 21.05
C HIS A 65 -8.17 -10.10 20.47
N GLY A 66 -8.50 -11.27 19.92
CA GLY A 66 -9.83 -11.57 19.39
C GLY A 66 -10.19 -10.78 18.13
N HIS A 67 -11.49 -10.57 17.91
CA HIS A 67 -11.99 -9.73 16.81
C HIS A 67 -11.67 -8.25 17.09
N GLN A 68 -10.99 -7.61 16.15
CA GLN A 68 -10.61 -6.20 16.25
C GLN A 68 -10.95 -5.44 14.97
N SER A 69 -11.15 -4.13 15.11
CA SER A 69 -11.45 -3.24 13.98
C SER A 69 -10.22 -3.03 13.08
N TRP A 70 -10.44 -2.64 11.83
CA TRP A 70 -9.33 -2.28 10.94
C TRP A 70 -8.50 -1.11 11.49
N THR A 71 -9.14 -0.12 12.11
CA THR A 71 -8.45 0.98 12.79
C THR A 71 -7.46 0.48 13.83
N TRP A 72 -7.85 -0.54 14.60
CA TRP A 72 -6.94 -1.19 15.53
C TRP A 72 -5.80 -1.91 14.80
N TRP A 73 -6.08 -2.68 13.74
CA TRP A 73 -5.07 -3.46 13.00
C TRP A 73 -3.97 -2.63 12.34
N LYS A 74 -4.22 -1.38 11.96
CA LYS A 74 -3.19 -0.51 11.37
C LYS A 74 -1.98 -0.34 12.29
N THR A 75 -2.22 -0.09 13.58
CA THR A 75 -1.16 0.15 14.56
C THR A 75 -0.18 -1.03 14.71
N PRO A 76 -0.63 -2.27 15.01
CA PRO A 76 0.25 -3.41 15.11
C PRO A 76 0.89 -3.79 13.76
N ILE A 77 0.21 -3.60 12.62
CA ILE A 77 0.85 -3.77 11.30
C ILE A 77 2.05 -2.83 11.17
N ILE A 78 1.85 -1.53 11.41
CA ILE A 78 2.96 -0.57 11.35
C ILE A 78 4.06 -0.93 12.34
N ASN A 79 3.71 -1.28 13.59
CA ASN A 79 4.71 -1.59 14.61
C ASN A 79 5.55 -2.83 14.29
N GLU A 80 4.95 -3.87 13.71
CA GLU A 80 5.67 -5.10 13.36
C GLU A 80 6.61 -4.89 12.16
N TRP A 81 6.15 -4.16 11.14
CA TRP A 81 6.81 -4.10 9.83
C TRP A 81 7.53 -2.79 9.52
N ALA A 82 7.38 -1.75 10.33
CA ALA A 82 8.18 -0.53 10.27
C ALA A 82 9.44 -0.63 11.16
N ASN A 83 10.15 -1.76 11.08
CA ASN A 83 11.40 -1.97 11.81
C ASN A 83 12.55 -1.11 11.23
N ASP A 84 13.64 -1.01 11.97
CA ASP A 84 14.78 -0.14 11.62
C ASP A 84 15.38 -0.47 10.25
N SER A 85 15.41 -1.75 9.87
CA SER A 85 15.88 -2.16 8.54
C SER A 85 14.99 -1.65 7.42
N TRP A 86 13.67 -1.62 7.62
CA TRP A 86 12.74 -1.03 6.65
C TRP A 86 12.89 0.48 6.58
N ARG A 87 12.99 1.17 7.73
CA ARG A 87 13.18 2.63 7.79
C ARG A 87 14.44 3.07 7.08
N PHE A 88 15.55 2.39 7.36
CA PHE A 88 16.83 2.64 6.69
C PHE A 88 16.72 2.48 5.17
N LYS A 89 16.02 1.45 4.68
CA LYS A 89 15.78 1.30 3.23
C LYS A 89 14.97 2.46 2.64
N VAL A 90 13.96 2.93 3.35
CA VAL A 90 13.15 4.08 2.92
C VAL A 90 13.98 5.36 2.90
N GLU A 91 14.81 5.58 3.92
CA GLU A 91 15.74 6.72 3.99
C GLU A 91 16.74 6.69 2.83
N MET A 92 17.37 5.54 2.56
CA MET A 92 18.27 5.36 1.42
C MET A 92 17.58 5.58 0.07
N ALA A 93 16.35 5.08 -0.09
CA ALA A 93 15.56 5.32 -1.29
C ALA A 93 15.22 6.81 -1.46
N PHE A 94 14.96 7.52 -0.36
CA PHE A 94 14.72 8.96 -0.38
C PHE A 94 15.99 9.75 -0.70
N GLU A 95 17.12 9.45 -0.06
CA GLU A 95 18.39 10.14 -0.28
C GLU A 95 18.95 9.95 -1.70
N SER A 96 18.70 8.78 -2.29
CA SER A 96 19.04 8.48 -3.69
C SER A 96 18.05 9.06 -4.70
N CYS A 97 16.86 9.48 -4.26
CA CYS A 97 15.86 10.17 -5.08
C CYS A 97 16.22 11.66 -5.19
N GLN A 98 17.36 11.96 -5.81
CA GLN A 98 17.73 13.32 -6.14
C GLN A 98 17.27 13.66 -7.55
N PHE A 99 16.56 14.78 -7.69
CA PHE A 99 16.22 15.33 -9.00
C PHE A 99 17.50 15.56 -9.80
N ASN A 100 17.61 14.89 -10.94
CA ASN A 100 18.78 15.03 -11.81
C ASN A 100 18.36 15.65 -13.14
N ALA A 101 18.58 16.96 -13.28
CA ALA A 101 18.20 17.74 -14.45
C ALA A 101 18.80 17.22 -15.77
N ASP A 102 19.94 16.53 -15.73
CA ASP A 102 20.61 15.99 -16.92
C ASP A 102 20.10 14.60 -17.31
N LYS A 103 19.60 13.82 -16.34
CA LYS A 103 19.06 12.47 -16.56
C LYS A 103 17.55 12.45 -16.75
N GLU A 104 16.85 13.41 -16.15
CA GLU A 104 15.40 13.51 -16.23
C GLU A 104 15.00 14.26 -17.48
N LYS A 105 14.22 13.60 -18.35
CA LYS A 105 13.66 14.28 -19.52
C LYS A 105 12.71 15.35 -19.04
N SER A 106 13.07 16.61 -19.31
CA SER A 106 12.14 17.72 -19.23
C SER A 106 10.83 17.36 -19.94
N LEU A 107 9.71 17.59 -19.25
CA LEU A 107 8.40 17.31 -19.82
C LEU A 107 8.26 18.14 -21.11
N PRO A 108 7.92 17.54 -22.26
CA PRO A 108 7.84 18.25 -23.54
C PRO A 108 6.96 19.51 -23.49
N LEU A 109 5.92 19.48 -22.66
CA LEU A 109 5.03 20.60 -22.36
C LEU A 109 5.74 21.79 -21.71
N PHE A 110 6.69 21.54 -20.80
CA PHE A 110 7.49 22.58 -20.17
C PHE A 110 8.45 23.24 -21.18
N CYS A 111 9.04 22.45 -22.07
CA CYS A 111 9.90 22.95 -23.15
C CYS A 111 9.12 23.80 -24.17
N GLN A 112 7.92 23.36 -24.56
CA GLN A 112 7.06 24.13 -25.47
C GLN A 112 6.64 25.47 -24.87
N GLN A 113 6.34 25.52 -23.57
CA GLN A 113 5.93 26.75 -22.90
C GLN A 113 7.08 27.77 -22.83
N LYS A 114 8.32 27.30 -22.56
CA LYS A 114 9.52 28.16 -22.62
C LYS A 114 9.70 28.79 -24.00
N HIS A 115 9.55 28.01 -25.07
CA HIS A 115 9.61 28.52 -26.44
C HIS A 115 8.51 29.55 -26.75
N ARG A 116 7.31 29.39 -26.18
CA ARG A 116 6.23 30.39 -26.34
C ARG A 116 6.56 31.71 -25.64
N CYS A 117 7.12 31.67 -24.44
CA CYS A 117 7.43 32.87 -23.67
C CYS A 117 8.68 33.63 -24.17
N GLN A 118 9.59 32.98 -24.90
CA GLN A 118 10.79 33.62 -25.47
C GLN A 118 10.56 34.24 -26.85
N ASN A 119 9.42 33.97 -27.47
CA ASN A 119 9.01 34.52 -28.77
C ASN A 119 7.91 35.60 -28.64
N LEU A 120 7.72 36.13 -27.43
CA LEU A 120 6.97 37.34 -27.11
C LEU A 120 7.97 38.44 -26.73
#